data_AF-A0A3S0R1A2-F1
#
_entry.id   AF-A0A3S0R1A2-F1
#
_cell.length_a   1.000
_cell.length_b   1.000
_cell.length_c   1.000
_cell.angle_alpha   90.00
_cell.angle_beta   90.00
_cell.angle_gamma   90.00
#
_symmetry.space_group_name_H-M   'P 1'
#
loop_
_entity.id
_entity.type
_entity.pdbx_description
1 polymer ?
#
loop_
_entity_poly.entity_id
_entity_poly.type
_entity_poly.pdbx_seq_one_letter_code
_entity_poly.pdbx_strand_id
1 'polypeptide(L)'
;MVPSAHIAAVCSPTSDKVRVNEGSAMKASRLNKLMDRLEQAEAILLNELRSILPRVAESGEPLFFHPDFLPDAKPHWLSKEGDALFGLAKETVMLREEAGLPVLGAIGHQYLSACTEAANVNNPHRRGPRQLAIWLLGEVGQWEP
;
A
#
# COMPACT_ATOMS: atom_id res chain seq x y z
N MET A 1 -80.91 16.57 31.16
CA MET A 1 -80.13 15.55 30.41
C MET A 1 -79.02 15.05 31.32
N VAL A 2 -78.97 13.73 31.47
CA VAL A 2 -78.22 12.93 32.46
C VAL A 2 -76.70 12.87 32.18
N PRO A 3 -75.86 12.47 33.15
CA PRO A 3 -74.40 12.57 33.18
C PRO A 3 -73.70 11.29 32.68
N SER A 4 -72.38 11.32 32.48
CA SER A 4 -71.47 10.22 32.88
C SER A 4 -70.01 10.50 32.52
N ALA A 5 -69.16 10.40 33.54
CA ALA A 5 -67.74 10.12 33.42
C ALA A 5 -67.52 8.68 32.94
N HIS A 6 -66.44 8.41 32.21
CA HIS A 6 -65.79 7.10 32.15
C HIS A 6 -64.27 7.26 31.99
N ILE A 7 -63.59 6.26 32.53
CA ILE A 7 -62.20 6.16 32.99
C ILE A 7 -61.32 5.44 31.96
N ALA A 8 -60.01 5.65 32.10
CA ALA A 8 -58.89 4.71 31.91
C ALA A 8 -58.04 4.66 30.61
N ALA A 9 -56.76 4.40 30.93
CA ALA A 9 -55.70 3.73 30.18
C ALA A 9 -54.90 4.59 29.19
N VAL A 10 -53.72 5.07 29.57
CA VAL A 10 -52.42 4.36 29.56
C VAL A 10 -52.02 3.96 28.15
N CYS A 11 -51.02 4.65 27.60
CA CYS A 11 -49.81 4.05 27.06
C CYS A 11 -48.85 5.15 26.55
N SER A 12 -47.74 5.31 27.25
CA SER A 12 -46.52 5.91 26.67
C SER A 12 -45.94 4.96 25.62
N PRO A 13 -45.32 5.49 24.57
CA PRO A 13 -44.06 4.92 24.08
C PRO A 13 -42.99 6.03 24.13
N THR A 14 -42.06 5.93 25.09
CA THR A 14 -40.70 5.44 24.85
C THR A 14 -39.92 6.28 23.85
N SER A 15 -39.00 7.05 24.41
CA SER A 15 -37.84 7.64 23.77
C SER A 15 -37.15 6.64 22.83
N ASP A 16 -37.37 6.77 21.53
CA ASP A 16 -36.47 6.21 20.54
C ASP A 16 -35.27 7.16 20.39
N LYS A 17 -34.34 7.05 21.35
CA LYS A 17 -32.98 7.51 21.12
C LYS A 17 -32.42 6.65 20.00
N VAL A 18 -32.42 7.18 18.78
CA VAL A 18 -31.59 6.70 17.69
C VAL A 18 -30.15 6.76 18.19
N ARG A 19 -29.68 5.64 18.74
CA ARG A 19 -28.29 5.44 19.13
C ARG A 19 -27.56 5.17 17.83
N VAL A 20 -27.27 6.24 17.10
CA VAL A 20 -26.44 6.17 15.90
C VAL A 20 -25.10 5.59 16.34
N ASN A 21 -24.72 4.50 15.69
CA ASN A 21 -23.52 3.71 15.94
C ASN A 21 -22.24 4.56 15.77
N GLU A 22 -21.78 5.24 16.83
CA GLU A 22 -20.51 6.00 16.85
C GLU A 22 -19.30 5.10 16.48
N GLY A 23 -19.39 3.80 16.77
CA GLY A 23 -18.37 2.82 16.41
C GLY A 23 -18.30 2.46 14.92
N SER A 24 -19.35 2.72 14.12
CA SER A 24 -19.34 2.43 12.67
C SER A 24 -18.79 3.61 11.87
N ALA A 25 -19.12 4.84 12.29
CA ALA A 25 -18.59 6.07 11.68
C ALA A 25 -17.07 6.22 11.92
N MET A 26 -16.56 5.92 13.12
CA MET A 26 -15.11 5.96 13.39
C MET A 26 -14.32 4.91 12.58
N LYS A 27 -14.88 3.72 12.38
CA LYS A 27 -14.25 2.66 11.57
C LYS A 27 -14.20 3.05 10.09
N ALA A 28 -15.29 3.60 9.56
CA ALA A 28 -15.32 4.11 8.18
C ALA A 28 -14.32 5.26 7.97
N SER A 29 -14.21 6.20 8.91
CA SER A 29 -13.24 7.29 8.83
C SER A 29 -11.78 6.80 8.85
N ARG A 30 -11.47 5.79 9.69
CA ARG A 30 -10.14 5.21 9.76
C ARG A 30 -9.77 4.46 8.47
N LEU A 31 -10.73 3.72 7.91
CA LEU A 31 -10.53 3.00 6.66
C LEU A 31 -10.31 3.98 5.49
N ASN A 32 -11.10 5.06 5.40
CA ASN A 32 -10.90 6.07 4.35
C ASN A 32 -9.51 6.71 4.44
N LYS A 33 -9.06 7.11 5.65
CA LYS A 33 -7.72 7.67 5.84
C LYS A 33 -6.60 6.68 5.46
N LEU A 34 -6.82 5.39 5.72
CA LEU A 34 -5.89 4.34 5.32
C LEU A 34 -5.82 4.21 3.79
N MET A 35 -6.97 4.23 3.12
CA MET A 35 -7.06 4.17 1.65
C MET A 35 -6.44 5.41 1.00
N ASP A 36 -6.73 6.61 1.50
CA ASP A 36 -6.13 7.84 1.00
C ASP A 36 -4.60 7.81 1.09
N ARG A 37 -4.06 7.27 2.19
CA ARG A 37 -2.62 7.12 2.38
C ARG A 37 -2.03 6.06 1.47
N LEU A 38 -2.74 4.93 1.27
CA LEU A 38 -2.31 3.89 0.34
C LEU A 38 -2.24 4.43 -1.08
N GLU A 39 -3.29 5.09 -1.56
CA GLU A 39 -3.37 5.66 -2.90
C GLU A 39 -2.23 6.67 -3.12
N GLN A 40 -1.99 7.55 -2.15
CA GLN A 40 -0.87 8.49 -2.21
C GLN A 40 0.49 7.79 -2.28
N ALA A 41 0.72 6.78 -1.42
CA ALA A 41 1.99 6.05 -1.40
C ALA A 41 2.23 5.29 -2.71
N GLU A 42 1.19 4.63 -3.26
CA GLU A 42 1.27 3.92 -4.55
C GLU A 42 1.48 4.88 -5.72
N ALA A 43 0.80 6.03 -5.73
CA ALA A 43 0.99 7.04 -6.76
C ALA A 43 2.41 7.64 -6.74
N ILE A 44 2.96 7.93 -5.56
CA ILE A 44 4.33 8.41 -5.41
C ILE A 44 5.30 7.34 -5.92
N LEU A 45 5.18 6.10 -5.44
CA LEU A 45 6.05 5.01 -5.86
C LEU A 45 5.99 4.79 -7.37
N LEU A 46 4.79 4.81 -7.95
CA LEU A 46 4.58 4.66 -9.40
C LEU A 46 5.30 5.75 -10.19
N ASN A 47 5.14 7.01 -9.77
CA ASN A 47 5.75 8.15 -10.46
C ASN A 47 7.28 8.11 -10.38
N GLU A 48 7.83 7.79 -9.20
CA GLU A 48 9.27 7.66 -9.01
C GLU A 48 9.83 6.51 -9.86
N LEU A 49 9.18 5.35 -9.88
CA LEU A 49 9.59 4.22 -10.71
C LEU A 49 9.54 4.56 -12.21
N ARG A 50 8.48 5.23 -12.69
CA ARG A 50 8.37 5.66 -14.09
C ARG A 50 9.49 6.63 -14.49
N SER A 51 9.93 7.48 -13.56
CA SER A 51 11.01 8.44 -13.79
C SER A 51 12.38 7.75 -13.81
N ILE A 52 12.64 6.87 -12.84
CA ILE A 52 13.98 6.32 -12.58
C ILE A 52 14.29 5.10 -13.46
N LEU A 53 13.33 4.18 -13.63
CA LEU A 53 13.61 2.89 -14.27
C LEU A 53 14.13 2.99 -15.72
N PRO A 54 13.71 3.95 -16.58
CA PRO A 54 14.29 4.09 -17.92
C PRO A 54 15.81 4.33 -17.86
N ARG A 55 16.25 5.22 -16.97
CA ARG A 55 17.67 5.51 -16.74
C ARG A 55 18.42 4.29 -16.21
N VAL A 56 17.81 3.50 -15.34
CA VAL A 56 18.41 2.26 -14.80
C VAL A 56 18.53 1.18 -15.87
N ALA A 57 17.54 1.06 -16.75
CA ALA A 57 17.55 0.11 -17.86
C ALA A 57 18.73 0.38 -18.81
N GLU A 58 19.08 1.65 -19.01
CA GLU A 58 20.23 2.07 -19.82
C GLU A 58 21.57 1.93 -19.07
N SER A 59 21.67 2.52 -17.88
CA SER A 59 22.93 2.61 -17.12
C SER A 59 23.32 1.28 -16.48
N GLY A 60 22.34 0.55 -15.92
CA GLY A 60 22.57 -0.59 -15.04
C GLY A 60 22.97 -0.21 -13.62
N GLU A 61 22.57 0.98 -13.15
CA GLU A 61 22.80 1.40 -11.77
C GLU A 61 22.20 0.43 -10.75
N PRO A 62 22.82 0.23 -9.57
CA PRO A 62 22.42 -0.75 -8.59
C PRO A 62 21.20 -0.30 -7.76
N LEU A 63 20.10 0.09 -8.42
CA LEU A 63 18.89 0.61 -7.77
C LEU A 63 18.26 -0.40 -6.80
N PHE A 64 18.30 -1.68 -7.15
CA PHE A 64 17.62 -2.75 -6.42
C PHE A 64 18.43 -3.31 -5.24
N PHE A 65 19.58 -2.71 -4.92
CA PHE A 65 20.48 -3.22 -3.89
C PHE A 65 20.16 -2.50 -2.58
N HIS A 66 19.76 -3.26 -1.55
CA HIS A 66 19.42 -2.71 -0.25
C HIS A 66 20.01 -3.57 0.89
N PRO A 67 20.48 -2.98 2.00
CA PRO A 67 21.09 -3.72 3.11
C PRO A 67 20.20 -4.80 3.74
N ASP A 68 18.88 -4.56 3.79
CA ASP A 68 17.89 -5.54 4.30
C ASP A 68 17.94 -6.89 3.55
N PHE A 69 18.35 -6.87 2.29
CA PHE A 69 18.43 -8.07 1.44
C PHE A 69 19.87 -8.51 1.16
N LEU A 70 20.81 -7.57 1.18
CA LEU A 70 22.23 -7.80 0.91
C LEU A 70 23.07 -7.20 2.05
N PRO A 71 23.22 -7.90 3.20
CA PRO A 71 23.92 -7.36 4.37
C PRO A 71 25.40 -7.08 4.12
N ASP A 72 26.01 -7.78 3.16
CA ASP A 72 27.41 -7.57 2.74
C ASP A 72 27.56 -6.52 1.62
N ALA A 73 26.51 -5.73 1.35
CA ALA A 73 26.54 -4.69 0.34
C ALA A 73 27.60 -3.63 0.69
N LYS A 74 28.41 -3.26 -0.31
CA LYS A 74 29.37 -2.17 -0.15
C LYS A 74 28.63 -0.83 -0.25
N PRO A 75 29.03 0.21 0.51
CA PRO A 75 28.33 1.50 0.50
C PRO A 75 28.17 2.13 -0.89
N HIS A 76 29.13 1.92 -1.80
CA HIS A 76 29.07 2.43 -3.18
C HIS A 76 28.11 1.65 -4.10
N TRP A 77 27.52 0.55 -3.63
CA TRP A 77 26.46 -0.18 -4.33
C TRP A 77 25.07 0.30 -3.90
N LEU A 78 24.98 1.11 -2.84
CA LEU A 78 23.71 1.59 -2.32
C LEU A 78 23.37 2.94 -2.95
N SER A 79 22.18 3.03 -3.54
CA SER A 79 21.66 4.28 -4.09
C SER A 79 20.70 4.90 -3.09
N LYS A 80 20.82 6.22 -2.86
CA LYS A 80 19.85 6.98 -2.05
C LYS A 80 18.44 6.90 -2.64
N GLU A 81 18.33 6.87 -3.97
CA GLU A 81 17.04 6.70 -4.65
C GLU A 81 16.51 5.27 -4.43
N GLY A 82 17.40 4.27 -4.43
CA GLY A 82 17.06 2.87 -4.12
C GLY A 82 16.48 2.72 -2.71
N ASP A 83 17.11 3.37 -1.71
CA ASP A 83 16.63 3.39 -0.33
C ASP A 83 15.26 4.09 -0.19
N ALA A 84 15.05 5.20 -0.89
CA ALA A 84 13.78 5.92 -0.88
C ALA A 84 12.64 5.06 -1.50
N LEU A 85 12.88 4.47 -2.66
CA LEU A 85 11.94 3.54 -3.31
C LEU A 85 11.66 2.32 -2.44
N PHE A 86 12.67 1.80 -1.76
CA PHE A 86 12.53 0.68 -0.84
C PHE A 86 11.61 1.01 0.35
N GLY A 87 11.79 2.19 0.94
CA GLY A 87 10.91 2.69 1.99
C GLY A 87 9.45 2.80 1.53
N LEU A 88 9.22 3.43 0.37
CA LEU A 88 7.89 3.56 -0.23
C LEU A 88 7.26 2.20 -0.57
N ALA A 89 8.04 1.26 -1.10
CA ALA A 89 7.58 -0.07 -1.43
C ALA A 89 7.16 -0.86 -0.18
N LYS A 90 7.91 -0.75 0.93
CA LYS A 90 7.50 -1.33 2.21
C LYS A 90 6.24 -0.68 2.77
N GLU A 91 6.15 0.65 2.69
CA GLU A 91 4.96 1.37 3.15
C GLU A 91 3.70 0.95 2.38
N THR A 92 3.75 0.89 1.05
CA THR A 92 2.60 0.46 0.23
C THR A 92 2.17 -0.98 0.55
N VAL A 93 3.12 -1.91 0.71
CA VAL A 93 2.82 -3.29 1.12
C VAL A 93 2.15 -3.33 2.50
N MET A 94 2.71 -2.64 3.50
CA MET A 94 2.13 -2.57 4.84
C MET A 94 0.72 -1.98 4.82
N LEU A 95 0.49 -0.89 4.09
CA LEU A 95 -0.82 -0.25 4.00
C LEU A 95 -1.85 -1.16 3.32
N ARG A 96 -1.46 -1.94 2.30
CA ARG A 96 -2.33 -2.97 1.71
C ARG A 96 -2.70 -4.06 2.70
N GLU A 97 -1.73 -4.57 3.45
CA GLU A 97 -1.97 -5.58 4.49
C GLU A 97 -2.93 -5.06 5.56
N GLU A 98 -2.71 -3.84 6.05
CA GLU A 98 -3.60 -3.17 7.02
C GLU A 98 -5.02 -2.96 6.48
N ALA A 99 -5.14 -2.73 5.17
CA ALA A 99 -6.43 -2.56 4.49
C ALA A 99 -7.10 -3.89 4.13
N GLY A 100 -6.42 -5.03 4.32
CA GLY A 100 -6.89 -6.35 3.88
C GLY A 100 -6.92 -6.53 2.36
N LEU A 101 -6.12 -5.75 1.63
CA LEU A 101 -6.00 -5.82 0.17
C LEU A 101 -4.92 -6.81 -0.28
N PRO A 102 -5.03 -7.38 -1.49
CA PRO A 102 -4.01 -8.26 -2.03
C PRO A 102 -2.66 -7.55 -2.23
N VAL A 103 -1.60 -8.09 -1.63
CA VAL A 103 -0.22 -7.61 -1.79
C VAL A 103 0.43 -8.15 -3.06
N LEU A 104 0.14 -9.41 -3.42
CA LEU A 104 0.75 -10.05 -4.57
C LEU A 104 0.38 -9.30 -5.86
N GLY A 105 1.41 -8.94 -6.63
CA GLY A 105 1.24 -8.15 -7.85
C GLY A 105 1.13 -6.65 -7.61
N ALA A 106 1.07 -6.19 -6.35
CA ALA A 106 1.11 -4.77 -6.03
C ALA A 106 2.43 -4.14 -6.47
N ILE A 107 2.42 -2.86 -6.83
CA ILE A 107 3.62 -2.15 -7.26
C ILE A 107 4.76 -2.20 -6.22
N GLY A 108 4.42 -2.05 -4.93
CA GLY A 108 5.38 -2.24 -3.84
C GLY A 108 5.94 -3.65 -3.78
N HIS A 109 5.10 -4.66 -3.95
CA HIS A 109 5.51 -6.07 -3.98
C HIS A 109 6.42 -6.38 -5.18
N GLN A 110 6.12 -5.86 -6.37
CA GLN A 110 6.94 -6.05 -7.57
C GLN A 110 8.34 -5.45 -7.40
N TYR A 111 8.45 -4.24 -6.83
CA TYR A 111 9.74 -3.64 -6.53
C TYR A 111 10.53 -4.46 -5.49
N LEU A 112 9.90 -4.86 -4.38
CA LEU A 112 10.57 -5.68 -3.36
C LEU A 112 10.99 -7.07 -3.90
N SER A 113 10.21 -7.63 -4.82
CA SER A 113 10.58 -8.86 -5.53
C SER A 113 11.84 -8.65 -6.38
N ALA A 114 11.97 -7.50 -7.04
CA ALA A 114 13.18 -7.14 -7.78
C ALA A 114 14.40 -7.05 -6.85
N CYS A 115 14.26 -6.41 -5.69
CA CYS A 115 15.30 -6.34 -4.67
C CYS A 115 15.71 -7.72 -4.15
N THR A 116 14.73 -8.59 -3.91
CA THR A 116 14.96 -9.96 -3.45
C THR A 116 15.74 -10.77 -4.50
N GLU A 117 15.38 -10.64 -5.77
CA GLU A 117 16.09 -11.31 -6.85
C GLU A 117 17.53 -10.80 -7.03
N ALA A 118 17.72 -9.46 -6.96
CA ALA A 118 19.03 -8.84 -7.05
C ALA A 118 19.98 -9.36 -5.95
N ALA A 119 19.45 -9.57 -4.74
CA ALA A 119 20.19 -10.08 -3.61
C ALA A 119 20.43 -11.60 -3.61
N ASN A 120 19.73 -12.35 -4.47
CA ASN A 120 19.89 -13.81 -4.55
C ASN A 120 21.17 -14.20 -5.30
N VAL A 121 22.31 -14.02 -4.65
CA VAL A 121 23.64 -14.28 -5.22
C VAL A 121 23.86 -15.74 -5.65
N ASN A 122 23.08 -16.67 -5.08
CA ASN A 122 23.14 -18.11 -5.37
C ASN A 122 22.34 -18.51 -6.62
N ASN A 123 21.49 -17.61 -7.16
CA ASN A 123 20.77 -17.87 -8.40
C ASN A 123 21.63 -17.50 -9.61
N PRO A 124 22.09 -18.47 -10.43
CA PRO A 124 22.89 -18.20 -11.63
C PRO A 124 22.06 -17.54 -12.75
N HIS A 125 20.74 -17.61 -12.68
CA HIS A 125 19.80 -17.02 -13.64
C HIS A 125 19.20 -15.69 -13.16
N ARG A 126 19.73 -15.09 -12.09
CA ARG A 126 19.23 -13.80 -11.62
C ARG A 126 19.39 -12.74 -12.70
N ARG A 127 18.38 -11.89 -12.86
CA ARG A 127 18.46 -10.74 -13.74
C ARG A 127 19.45 -9.72 -13.18
N GLY A 128 20.25 -9.13 -14.08
CA GLY A 128 21.06 -7.97 -13.74
C GLY A 128 20.19 -6.71 -13.56
N PRO A 129 20.73 -5.61 -12.99
CA PRO A 129 19.97 -4.38 -12.73
C PRO A 129 19.21 -3.85 -13.96
N ARG A 130 19.83 -3.90 -15.15
CA ARG A 130 19.17 -3.49 -16.41
C ARG A 130 17.94 -4.33 -16.73
N GLN A 131 18.07 -5.65 -16.62
CA GLN A 131 16.99 -6.59 -16.94
C GLN A 131 15.86 -6.50 -15.90
N LEU A 132 16.21 -6.28 -14.62
CA LEU A 132 15.22 -6.02 -13.57
C LEU A 132 14.45 -4.72 -13.85
N ALA A 133 15.13 -3.65 -14.27
CA ALA A 133 14.50 -2.39 -14.63
C ALA A 133 13.58 -2.51 -15.84
N ILE A 134 14.02 -3.21 -16.90
CA ILE A 134 13.18 -3.47 -18.09
C ILE A 134 11.93 -4.28 -17.71
N TRP A 135 12.10 -5.32 -16.91
CA TRP A 135 10.97 -6.11 -16.43
C TRP A 135 10.00 -5.25 -15.62
N LEU A 136 10.50 -4.53 -14.61
CA LEU A 136 9.67 -3.73 -13.74
C LEU A 136 8.97 -2.60 -14.49
N LEU A 137 9.60 -2.01 -15.52
CA LEU A 137 8.94 -1.07 -16.44
C LEU A 137 7.74 -1.68 -17.15
N GLY A 138 7.86 -2.94 -17.59
CA GLY A 138 6.76 -3.68 -18.22
C GLY A 138 5.59 -3.87 -17.26
N GLU A 139 5.87 -4.19 -16.00
CA GLU A 139 4.85 -4.33 -14.96
C GLU A 139 4.19 -2.99 -14.60
N VAL A 140 4.99 -1.94 -14.42
CA VAL A 140 4.57 -0.58 -14.06
C VAL A 140 3.72 0.09 -15.17
N GLY A 141 3.95 -0.28 -16.42
CA GLY A 141 3.13 0.17 -17.56
C GLY A 141 1.73 -0.44 -17.59
N GLN A 142 1.50 -1.52 -16.84
CA GLN A 142 0.22 -2.24 -16.78
C GLN A 142 -0.53 -2.01 -15.45
N TRP A 143 0.06 -1.23 -14.53
CA TRP A 143 -0.49 -0.98 -13.21
C TRP A 143 -1.63 0.05 -13.24
N GLU A 144 -2.79 -0.38 -12.74
CA GLU A 144 -3.94 0.48 -12.41
C GLU A 144 -4.18 0.36 -10.88
N PRO A 145 -4.32 1.48 -10.14
CA PRO A 145 -4.52 1.49 -8.69
C PRO A 145 -5.82 0.82 -8.23
#